data_AF-A0A659QSX6-F1
#
_entry.id   AF-A0A659QSX6-F1
#
_cell.length_a   1.000
_cell.length_b   1.000
_cell.length_c   1.000
_cell.angle_alpha   90.00
_cell.angle_beta   90.00
_cell.angle_gamma   90.00
#
_symmetry.space_group_name_H-M   'P 1'
#
loop_
_entity.id
_entity.type
_entity.pdbx_description
1 polymer ?
#
loop_
_entity_poly.entity_id
_entity_poly.type
_entity_poly.pdbx_seq_one_letter_code
_entity_poly.pdbx_strand_id
1 'polypeptide(L)'
;MRILHTSDWHLGQNFYSKSRAAEHQAFLDWLLETAQAHQVDAIIVAGDIFDTGSPPSYARELYNRFVVNLQQTGCHLVVLAGNHDSVATLNESRDILAFLNTTVIASAGYAPRLLHRRDGSPGAVLCPIPFLRPRGGSPRPAGWSGGGRGR
;
A
#
# COMPACT_ATOMS: atom_id res chain seq x y z
N MET A 1 8.74 10.77 17.04
CA MET A 1 8.50 9.96 15.84
C MET A 1 7.77 10.83 14.83
N ARG A 2 8.22 10.88 13.59
CA ARG A 2 7.58 11.59 12.48
C ARG A 2 7.13 10.56 11.45
N ILE A 3 5.91 10.73 10.95
CA ILE A 3 5.37 9.87 9.90
C ILE A 3 4.95 10.70 8.70
N LEU A 4 5.08 10.12 7.51
CA LEU A 4 4.37 10.58 6.33
C LEU A 4 3.24 9.60 6.05
N HIS A 5 2.06 10.16 5.79
CA HIS A 5 0.87 9.41 5.45
C HIS A 5 0.44 9.79 4.04
N THR A 6 0.25 8.77 3.20
CA THR A 6 -0.19 8.89 1.81
C THR A 6 -1.04 7.66 1.47
N SER A 7 -1.75 7.69 0.35
CA SER A 7 -2.62 6.61 -0.13
C SER A 7 -2.88 6.80 -1.63
N ASP A 8 -3.57 5.84 -2.25
CA ASP A 8 -4.18 5.99 -3.58
C ASP A 8 -3.16 6.37 -4.67
N TRP A 9 -2.04 5.66 -4.72
CA TRP A 9 -1.01 5.90 -5.73
C TRP A 9 -1.44 5.44 -7.11
N HIS A 10 -2.23 4.37 -7.22
CA HIS A 10 -2.68 3.82 -8.49
C HIS A 10 -1.54 3.64 -9.51
N LEU A 11 -0.40 3.10 -9.06
CA LEU A 11 0.73 2.80 -9.94
C LEU A 11 0.27 1.85 -11.05
N GLY A 12 0.60 2.20 -12.29
CA GLY A 12 0.16 1.44 -13.45
C GLY A 12 -1.11 1.94 -14.13
N GLN A 13 -1.77 2.99 -13.58
CA GLN A 13 -2.98 3.55 -14.17
C GLN A 13 -2.78 3.93 -15.64
N ASN A 14 -3.71 3.46 -16.48
CA ASN A 14 -3.85 3.91 -17.85
C ASN A 14 -4.97 4.95 -17.92
N PHE A 15 -4.60 6.22 -18.04
CA PHE A 15 -5.53 7.34 -18.06
C PHE A 15 -5.74 7.83 -19.48
N TYR A 16 -6.88 7.48 -20.10
CA TYR A 16 -7.18 7.83 -21.51
C TYR A 16 -6.04 7.48 -22.48
N SER A 17 -5.53 6.24 -22.41
CA SER A 17 -4.41 5.74 -23.22
C SER A 17 -3.07 6.44 -22.94
N LYS A 18 -2.93 7.12 -21.80
CA LYS A 18 -1.69 7.73 -21.33
C LYS A 18 -1.23 7.06 -20.03
N SER A 19 0.05 6.72 -20.01
CA SER A 19 0.73 6.27 -18.80
C SER A 19 1.00 7.46 -17.87
N ARG A 20 0.87 7.23 -16.56
CA ARG A 20 1.23 8.21 -15.51
C ARG A 20 2.63 8.01 -14.94
N ALA A 21 3.46 7.18 -15.60
CA ALA A 21 4.77 6.78 -15.09
C ALA A 21 5.70 7.96 -14.78
N ALA A 22 5.73 8.99 -15.63
CA ALA A 22 6.59 10.16 -15.40
C ALA A 22 6.18 10.96 -14.16
N GLU A 23 4.88 11.12 -13.95
CA GLU A 23 4.33 11.84 -12.80
C GLU A 23 4.53 11.05 -11.51
N HIS A 24 4.30 9.72 -11.55
CA HIS A 24 4.59 8.85 -10.42
C HIS A 24 6.09 8.82 -10.09
N GLN A 25 6.97 8.80 -11.08
CA GLN A 25 8.40 8.88 -10.84
C GLN A 25 8.77 10.17 -10.11
N ALA A 26 8.30 11.32 -10.61
CA ALA A 26 8.54 12.61 -9.98
C ALA A 26 7.97 12.69 -8.55
N PHE A 27 6.77 12.14 -8.33
CA PHE A 27 6.17 12.05 -7.00
C PHE A 27 7.00 11.18 -6.04
N LEU A 28 7.44 10.00 -6.47
CA LEU A 28 8.22 9.08 -5.64
C LEU A 28 9.60 9.65 -5.30
N ASP A 29 10.24 10.35 -6.24
CA ASP A 29 11.50 11.07 -6.00
C ASP A 29 11.31 12.20 -4.98
N TRP A 30 10.27 13.03 -5.17
CA TRP A 30 9.91 14.07 -4.21
C TRP A 30 9.59 13.49 -2.83
N LEU A 31 8.92 12.34 -2.75
CA LEU A 31 8.58 11.69 -1.49
C LEU A 31 9.83 11.23 -0.74
N LEU A 32 10.83 10.69 -1.46
CA LEU A 32 12.12 10.30 -0.88
C LEU A 32 12.87 11.52 -0.33
N GLU A 33 12.98 12.58 -1.13
CA GLU A 33 13.63 13.84 -0.72
C GLU A 33 12.93 14.44 0.51
N THR A 34 11.60 14.46 0.51
CA THR A 34 10.79 14.95 1.63
C THR A 34 11.01 14.11 2.89
N ALA A 35 11.00 12.78 2.78
CA ALA A 35 11.24 11.89 3.90
C ALA A 35 12.64 12.08 4.52
N GLN A 36 13.64 12.37 3.69
CA GLN A 36 14.98 12.70 4.13
C GLN A 36 15.05 14.08 4.81
N ALA A 37 14.54 15.12 4.14
CA ALA A 37 14.58 16.50 4.63
C ALA A 37 13.88 16.65 5.98
N HIS A 38 12.75 15.97 6.17
CA HIS A 38 11.96 16.05 7.40
C HIS A 38 12.32 14.99 8.45
N GLN A 39 13.34 14.16 8.20
CA GLN A 39 13.78 13.10 9.11
C GLN A 39 12.61 12.20 9.54
N VAL A 40 11.89 11.67 8.55
CA VAL A 40 10.70 10.84 8.73
C VAL A 40 11.09 9.43 9.18
N ASP A 41 10.48 8.94 10.25
CA ASP A 41 10.76 7.61 10.80
C ASP A 41 10.02 6.51 10.04
N ALA A 42 8.78 6.77 9.62
CA ALA A 42 7.99 5.82 8.84
C ALA A 42 7.12 6.50 7.77
N ILE A 43 6.99 5.86 6.62
CA ILE A 43 6.01 6.18 5.57
C ILE A 43 4.90 5.14 5.63
N ILE A 44 3.64 5.58 5.64
CA ILE A 44 2.46 4.73 5.60
C ILE A 44 1.71 5.00 4.30
N VAL A 45 1.58 3.97 3.46
CA VAL A 45 0.75 3.97 2.25
C VAL A 45 -0.54 3.22 2.54
N ALA A 46 -1.63 3.96 2.71
CA ALA A 46 -2.91 3.47 3.21
C ALA A 46 -3.87 3.00 2.11
N GLY A 47 -3.43 2.08 1.25
CA GLY A 47 -4.26 1.50 0.21
C GLY A 47 -3.93 1.95 -1.21
N ASP A 48 -4.44 1.18 -2.16
CA ASP A 48 -4.44 1.40 -3.61
C ASP A 48 -3.05 1.79 -4.17
N ILE A 49 -2.08 0.91 -3.92
CA ILE A 49 -0.72 1.06 -4.42
C ILE A 49 -0.71 0.90 -5.94
N PHE A 50 -1.37 -0.14 -6.43
CA PHE A 50 -1.50 -0.44 -7.85
C PHE A 50 -2.92 -0.16 -8.32
N ASP A 51 -3.05 0.31 -9.56
CA ASP A 51 -4.35 0.60 -10.15
C ASP A 51 -5.17 -0.68 -10.44
N THR A 52 -4.49 -1.81 -10.64
CA THR A 52 -5.11 -3.11 -10.88
C THR A 52 -4.38 -4.22 -10.15
N GLY A 53 -5.06 -5.34 -9.93
CA GLY A 53 -4.44 -6.53 -9.33
C GLY A 53 -3.33 -7.18 -10.16
N SER A 54 -3.18 -6.80 -11.44
CA SER A 54 -2.13 -7.29 -12.34
C SER A 54 -1.35 -6.11 -12.92
N PRO A 55 -0.55 -5.41 -12.11
CA PRO A 55 0.10 -4.17 -12.54
C PRO A 55 1.14 -4.44 -13.64
N PRO A 56 1.30 -3.51 -14.61
CA PRO A 56 2.29 -3.63 -15.67
C PRO A 56 3.72 -3.57 -15.11
N SER A 57 4.69 -4.09 -15.87
CA SER A 57 6.09 -4.22 -15.43
C SER A 57 6.69 -2.89 -14.94
N TYR A 58 6.43 -1.78 -15.63
CA TYR A 58 6.96 -0.46 -15.23
C TYR A 58 6.42 0.00 -13.87
N ALA A 59 5.19 -0.36 -13.50
CA ALA A 59 4.60 0.00 -12.21
C ALA A 59 5.26 -0.78 -11.08
N ARG A 60 5.54 -2.08 -11.31
CA ARG A 60 6.32 -2.91 -10.38
C ARG A 60 7.75 -2.40 -10.25
N GLU A 61 8.36 -1.95 -11.34
CA GLU A 61 9.69 -1.34 -11.34
C GLU A 61 9.72 -0.06 -10.49
N LEU A 62 8.75 0.85 -10.68
CA LEU A 62 8.62 2.08 -9.88
C LEU A 62 8.52 1.77 -8.38
N TYR A 63 7.64 0.83 -8.02
CA TYR A 63 7.46 0.41 -6.64
C TYR A 63 8.74 -0.19 -6.04
N ASN A 64 9.37 -1.14 -6.74
CA ASN A 64 10.59 -1.80 -6.27
C ASN A 64 11.76 -0.81 -6.16
N ARG A 65 11.93 0.08 -7.14
CA ARG A 65 12.96 1.13 -7.12
C ARG A 65 12.76 2.07 -5.94
N PHE A 66 11.53 2.49 -5.66
CA PHE A 66 11.22 3.32 -4.50
C PHE A 66 11.61 2.63 -3.18
N VAL A 67 11.24 1.36 -3.00
CA VAL A 67 11.59 0.61 -1.77
C VAL A 67 13.10 0.48 -1.60
N VAL A 68 13.84 0.20 -2.68
CA VAL A 68 15.31 0.11 -2.66
C VAL A 68 15.94 1.46 -2.31
N ASN A 69 15.49 2.54 -2.94
CA ASN A 69 16.03 3.88 -2.69
C ASN A 69 15.72 4.35 -1.25
N LEU A 70 14.56 3.99 -0.71
CA LEU A 70 14.16 4.34 0.66
C LEU A 70 15.15 3.80 1.71
N GLN A 71 15.84 2.69 1.43
CA GLN A 71 16.81 2.10 2.37
C GLN A 71 17.94 3.07 2.75
N GLN A 72 18.29 3.99 1.85
CA GLN A 72 19.33 5.00 2.09
C GLN A 72 18.93 6.00 3.20
N THR A 73 17.64 6.08 3.53
CA THR A 73 17.11 7.02 4.52
C THR A 73 16.99 6.44 5.93
N GLY A 74 17.02 5.11 6.07
CA GLY A 74 16.69 4.40 7.32
C GLY A 74 15.22 4.49 7.73
N CYS A 75 14.34 5.00 6.86
CA CYS A 75 12.91 5.09 7.09
C CYS A 75 12.24 3.71 6.94
N HIS A 76 11.28 3.41 7.79
CA HIS A 76 10.44 2.21 7.67
C HIS A 76 9.28 2.47 6.71
N LEU A 77 8.95 1.52 5.82
CA LEU A 77 7.78 1.60 4.95
C LEU A 77 6.68 0.66 5.43
N VAL A 78 5.45 1.15 5.48
CA VAL A 78 4.26 0.33 5.67
C VAL A 78 3.36 0.47 4.46
N VAL A 79 3.01 -0.67 3.88
CA VAL A 79 2.15 -0.77 2.71
C VAL A 79 0.91 -1.56 3.08
N LEU A 80 -0.26 -0.94 2.94
CA LEU A 80 -1.56 -1.55 3.20
C LEU A 80 -2.28 -1.77 1.86
N ALA A 81 -2.82 -2.94 1.61
CA ALA A 81 -3.61 -3.19 0.40
C ALA A 81 -4.92 -2.39 0.41
N GLY A 82 -5.27 -1.78 -0.71
CA GLY A 82 -6.59 -1.24 -0.98
C GLY A 82 -7.50 -2.24 -1.71
N ASN A 83 -8.60 -1.74 -2.30
CA ASN A 83 -9.53 -2.58 -3.07
C ASN A 83 -9.04 -2.88 -4.49
N HIS A 84 -8.16 -2.04 -5.05
CA HIS A 84 -7.56 -2.27 -6.37
C HIS A 84 -6.41 -3.30 -6.31
N ASP A 85 -5.74 -3.39 -5.16
CA ASP A 85 -4.58 -4.25 -4.99
C ASP A 85 -4.95 -5.74 -4.91
N SER A 86 -4.18 -6.57 -5.60
CA SER A 86 -4.26 -8.02 -5.46
C SER A 86 -3.54 -8.49 -4.19
N VAL A 87 -4.27 -9.22 -3.34
CA VAL A 87 -3.72 -9.83 -2.12
C VAL A 87 -2.56 -10.78 -2.45
N ALA A 88 -2.69 -11.55 -3.54
CA ALA A 88 -1.65 -12.46 -3.98
C ALA A 88 -0.40 -11.70 -4.43
N THR A 89 -0.57 -10.68 -5.27
CA THR A 89 0.54 -9.90 -5.85
C THR A 89 1.34 -9.15 -4.80
N LEU A 90 0.69 -8.58 -3.78
CA LEU A 90 1.41 -7.96 -2.67
C LEU A 90 2.10 -8.99 -1.76
N ASN A 91 1.52 -10.19 -1.60
CA ASN A 91 2.13 -11.25 -0.81
C ASN A 91 3.32 -11.92 -1.51
N GLU A 92 3.43 -11.88 -2.84
CA GLU A 92 4.56 -12.41 -3.61
C GLU A 92 5.91 -11.84 -3.13
N SER A 93 5.95 -10.56 -2.77
CA SER A 93 7.17 -9.87 -2.34
C SER A 93 7.24 -9.58 -0.84
N ARG A 94 6.16 -9.80 -0.07
CA ARG A 94 6.05 -9.45 1.36
C ARG A 94 7.28 -9.86 2.18
N ASP A 95 7.67 -11.14 2.09
CA ASP A 95 8.73 -11.69 2.95
C ASP A 95 10.12 -11.21 2.51
N ILE A 96 10.31 -10.91 1.22
CA ILE A 96 11.54 -10.31 0.71
C ILE A 96 11.64 -8.85 1.19
N LEU A 97 10.55 -8.10 1.09
CA LEU A 97 10.50 -6.69 1.51
C LEU A 97 10.67 -6.51 3.01
N ALA A 98 10.39 -7.54 3.82
CA ALA A 98 10.68 -7.52 5.26
C ALA A 98 12.17 -7.32 5.57
N PHE A 99 13.08 -7.76 4.69
CA PHE A 99 14.53 -7.52 4.80
C PHE A 99 14.93 -6.09 4.39
N LEU A 100 14.01 -5.32 3.80
CA LEU A 100 14.20 -3.95 3.33
C LEU A 100 13.37 -2.95 4.15
N ASN A 101 13.31 -3.14 5.47
CA ASN A 101 12.56 -2.27 6.40
C ASN A 101 11.14 -1.94 5.92
N THR A 102 10.49 -2.89 5.25
CA THR A 102 9.19 -2.70 4.62
C THR A 102 8.22 -3.75 5.11
N THR A 103 7.08 -3.31 5.61
CA THR A 103 5.99 -4.16 6.06
C THR A 103 4.83 -4.08 5.08
N VAL A 104 4.50 -5.21 4.45
CA VAL A 104 3.35 -5.30 3.54
C VAL A 104 2.21 -6.04 4.23
N ILE A 105 1.03 -5.43 4.23
CA ILE A 105 -0.19 -5.91 4.87
C ILE A 105 -1.28 -6.02 3.81
N ALA A 106 -1.44 -7.22 3.27
CA ALA A 106 -2.32 -7.46 2.14
C ALA A 106 -3.74 -7.94 2.53
N SER A 107 -3.93 -8.42 3.76
CA SER A 107 -5.19 -9.01 4.22
C SER A 107 -5.48 -8.67 5.68
N ALA A 108 -6.71 -8.92 6.13
CA ALA A 108 -7.11 -8.71 7.52
C ALA A 108 -6.49 -9.74 8.47
N GLY A 109 -6.49 -9.43 9.78
CA GLY A 109 -6.09 -10.36 10.84
C GLY A 109 -4.67 -10.17 11.37
N TYR A 110 -3.97 -9.13 10.95
CA TYR A 110 -2.67 -8.79 11.52
C TYR A 110 -2.82 -8.17 12.91
N ALA A 111 -2.02 -8.63 13.86
CA ALA A 111 -1.94 -8.04 15.19
C ALA A 111 -1.33 -6.62 15.13
N PRO A 112 -1.63 -5.74 16.10
CA PRO A 112 -0.92 -4.47 16.25
C PRO A 112 0.60 -4.69 16.35
N ARG A 113 1.39 -3.80 15.74
CA ARG A 113 2.85 -3.90 15.68
C ARG A 113 3.52 -2.63 16.16
N LEU A 114 4.69 -2.76 16.76
CA LEU A 114 5.49 -1.62 17.15
C LEU A 114 6.24 -1.05 15.93
N LEU A 115 6.08 0.24 15.69
CA LEU A 115 6.93 1.03 14.80
C LEU A 115 8.08 1.62 15.62
N HIS A 116 9.29 1.53 15.07
CA HIS A 116 10.49 2.08 15.66
C HIS A 116 10.82 3.43 15.02
N ARG A 117 11.54 4.26 15.77
CA ARG A 117 12.22 5.44 15.24
C ARG A 117 13.49 5.00 14.51
N ARG A 118 14.13 5.92 13.77
CA ARG A 118 15.40 5.65 13.07
C ARG A 118 16.54 5.18 13.98
N ASP A 119 16.51 5.55 15.26
CA ASP A 119 17.48 5.11 16.27
C ASP A 119 17.19 3.71 16.86
N GLY A 120 16.14 3.04 16.37
CA GLY A 120 15.70 1.73 16.85
C GLY A 120 14.84 1.78 18.12
N SER A 121 14.61 2.96 18.71
CA SER A 121 13.75 3.07 19.89
C SER A 121 12.26 2.92 19.53
N PRO A 122 11.42 2.39 20.45
CA PRO A 122 9.98 2.34 20.27
C PRO A 122 9.38 3.72 19.97
N GLY A 123 8.63 3.82 18.87
CA GLY A 123 8.02 5.06 18.40
C GLY A 123 6.52 5.13 18.61
N ALA A 124 5.78 4.15 18.09
CA ALA A 124 4.33 4.05 18.21
C ALA A 124 3.84 2.62 17.98
N VAL A 125 2.58 2.35 18.29
CA VAL A 125 1.90 1.10 17.93
C VAL A 125 1.01 1.36 16.71
N LEU A 126 1.20 0.58 15.66
CA LEU A 126 0.38 0.59 14.45
C LEU A 126 -0.64 -0.55 14.52
N CYS A 127 -1.90 -0.25 14.22
CA CYS A 127 -2.94 -1.24 13.94
C CYS A 127 -3.11 -1.34 12.41
N PRO A 128 -2.47 -2.33 11.74
CA PRO A 128 -2.48 -2.38 10.28
C PRO A 128 -3.79 -2.99 9.76
N ILE A 129 -4.70 -2.12 9.30
CA ILE A 129 -6.01 -2.51 8.76
C ILE A 129 -6.03 -2.19 7.26
N PRO A 130 -5.85 -3.17 6.36
CA PRO A 130 -6.01 -2.96 4.92
C PRO A 130 -7.51 -2.95 4.56
N PHE A 131 -7.82 -2.82 3.27
CA PHE A 131 -9.18 -2.97 2.77
C PHE A 131 -9.79 -4.33 3.16
N LEU A 132 -10.91 -4.28 3.89
CA LEU A 132 -11.61 -5.46 4.38
C LEU A 132 -12.55 -6.00 3.31
N ARG A 133 -12.10 -7.02 2.58
CA ARG A 133 -12.93 -7.71 1.58
C ARG A 133 -14.10 -8.42 2.27
N PRO A 134 -15.36 -8.20 1.85
CA PRO A 134 -16.46 -9.03 2.28
C PRO A 134 -16.15 -10.49 1.95
N ARG A 135 -16.24 -11.39 2.92
CA ARG A 135 -16.09 -12.83 2.63
C ARG A 135 -17.19 -13.22 1.65
N GLY A 136 -16.81 -13.80 0.51
CA GLY A 136 -17.77 -14.42 -0.41
C GLY A 136 -18.49 -15.54 0.33
N GLY A 137 -19.72 -15.28 0.78
CA GLY A 137 -20.50 -16.24 1.56
C GLY A 137 -21.10 -15.69 2.85
N SER A 138 -21.58 -14.45 2.89
CA SER A 138 -22.72 -14.20 3.78
C SER A 138 -23.92 -14.90 3.12
N PRO A 139 -24.61 -15.85 3.79
CA PRO A 139 -25.86 -16.37 3.28
C PRO A 139 -26.76 -15.15 3.10
N ARG A 140 -27.19 -14.87 1.87
CA ARG A 140 -28.35 -14.00 1.70
C ARG A 140 -29.45 -14.60 2.57
N PRO A 141 -30.08 -13.87 3.50
CA PRO A 141 -31.23 -14.41 4.20
C PRO A 141 -32.23 -14.85 3.14
N ALA A 142 -32.58 -16.13 3.15
CA ALA A 142 -33.59 -16.70 2.26
C ALA A 142 -34.89 -15.92 2.50
N GLY A 143 -35.26 -15.06 1.56
CA GLY A 143 -36.42 -14.18 1.71
C GLY A 143 -36.43 -12.93 0.84
N TRP A 144 -35.29 -12.49 0.30
CA TRP A 144 -35.29 -11.39 -0.68
C TRP A 144 -35.56 -11.90 -2.09
N SER A 145 -36.82 -12.27 -2.34
CA SER A 145 -37.38 -12.28 -3.69
C SER A 145 -37.50 -10.82 -4.15
N GLY A 146 -36.68 -10.41 -5.12
CA GLY A 146 -36.82 -9.14 -5.83
C GLY A 146 -38.14 -9.12 -6.59
N GLY A 147 -39.22 -8.77 -5.90
CA GLY A 147 -40.52 -8.54 -6.47
C GLY A 147 -40.66 -7.09 -6.92
N GLY A 148 -40.59 -6.87 -8.22
CA GLY A 148 -41.42 -5.89 -8.95
C GLY A 148 -41.08 -4.40 -8.84
N ARG A 149 -40.71 -3.82 -9.99
CA ARG A 149 -41.32 -2.66 -10.69
C ARG A 149 -40.32 -2.31 -11.82
N GLY A 150 -40.64 -2.32 -13.11
CA GLY A 150 -41.94 -2.19 -13.74
C GLY A 150 -42.35 -0.72 -13.83
N ARG A 151 -41.55 0.11 -14.51
CA ARG A 151 -41.91 1.06 -15.58
C ARG A 151 -40.64 1.72 -16.12
#